data_AF-A0A3B8WGI5-F1
#
_entry.id   AF-A0A3B8WGI5-F1
#
_cell.length_a   1.000
_cell.length_b   1.000
_cell.length_c   1.000
_cell.angle_alpha   90.00
_cell.angle_beta   90.00
_cell.angle_gamma   90.00
#
_symmetry.space_group_name_H-M   'P 1'
#
loop_
_entity.id
_entity.type
_entity.pdbx_description
1 polymer ?
#
loop_
_entity_poly.entity_id
_entity_poly.type
_entity_poly.pdbx_seq_one_letter_code
_entity_poly.pdbx_strand_id
1 'polypeptide(L)' 'MRLDAADRQLIDSYQRNLPVCERPYEEMARTLGLTEEEVIQRLSALQEQQVLSRVGPV' A
#
# COMPACT_ATOMS: atom_id res chain seq x y z
N MET A 1 0.25 15.91 5.22
CA MET A 1 0.83 15.26 4.02
C MET A 1 -0.14 15.40 2.87
N ARG A 2 0.33 15.65 1.64
CA ARG A 2 -0.52 15.60 0.46
C ARG A 2 -0.41 14.19 -0.12
N LEU A 3 -1.44 13.38 0.09
CA LEU A 3 -1.55 12.04 -0.52
C LEU A 3 -1.65 12.21 -2.03
N ASP A 4 -0.73 11.60 -2.76
CA ASP A 4 -0.79 11.56 -4.22
C ASP A 4 -1.75 10.44 -4.70
N ALA A 5 -1.89 10.31 -6.02
CA ALA A 5 -2.77 9.29 -6.58
C ALA A 5 -2.28 7.86 -6.28
N ALA A 6 -0.97 7.65 -6.24
CA ALA A 6 -0.37 6.36 -5.95
C ALA A 6 -0.56 5.96 -4.48
N ASP A 7 -0.42 6.90 -3.54
CA ASP A 7 -0.66 6.66 -2.12
C ASP A 7 -2.10 6.24 -1.86
N ARG A 8 -3.06 6.87 -2.54
CA ARG A 8 -4.48 6.49 -2.42
C ARG A 8 -4.73 5.08 -2.95
N GLN A 9 -4.14 4.73 -4.08
CA GLN A 9 -4.27 3.38 -4.63
C GLN A 9 -3.57 2.35 -3.74
N LEU A 10 -2.41 2.68 -3.18
CA LEU A 10 -1.73 1.84 -2.19
C LEU A 10 -2.59 1.59 -0.96
N ILE A 11 -3.25 2.62 -0.42
CA ILE A 11 -4.15 2.48 0.73
C ILE A 11 -5.33 1.58 0.38
N ASP A 12 -5.97 1.81 -0.77
CA ASP A 12 -7.13 1.01 -1.19
C ASP A 12 -6.76 -0.45 -1.46
N SER A 13 -5.66 -0.68 -2.20
CA SER A 13 -5.11 -2.02 -2.42
C SER A 13 -4.74 -2.69 -1.10
N TYR A 14 -4.03 -2.00 -0.22
CA TYR A 14 -3.61 -2.60 1.05
C TYR A 14 -4.78 -2.92 1.99
N GLN A 15 -5.84 -2.09 2.00
CA GLN A 15 -6.99 -2.27 2.91
C GLN A 15 -8.08 -3.19 2.37
N ARG A 16 -8.34 -3.19 1.05
CA ARG A 16 -9.50 -3.85 0.44
C ARG A 16 -9.12 -4.89 -0.60
N ASN A 17 -8.04 -4.65 -1.35
CA ASN A 17 -7.70 -5.43 -2.54
C ASN A 17 -6.27 -5.98 -2.45
N LEU A 18 -5.87 -6.48 -1.28
CA LEU A 18 -4.52 -6.99 -1.09
C LEU A 18 -4.36 -8.25 -1.94
N PRO A 19 -3.41 -8.29 -2.90
CA PRO A 19 -3.26 -9.44 -3.78
C PRO A 19 -2.92 -10.70 -2.99
N VAL A 20 -3.69 -11.78 -3.18
CA VAL A 20 -3.41 -13.07 -2.54
C VAL A 20 -2.41 -13.85 -3.41
N CYS A 21 -1.13 -13.54 -3.24
CA CYS A 21 -0.03 -14.15 -3.98
C CYS A 21 1.24 -14.21 -3.11
N GLU A 22 2.32 -14.81 -3.62
CA GLU A 22 3.58 -14.96 -2.88
C GLU A 22 4.26 -13.60 -2.60
N ARG A 23 4.09 -12.60 -3.48
CA ARG A 23 4.71 -11.27 -3.38
C ARG A 23 3.69 -10.15 -3.60
N PRO A 24 2.79 -9.89 -2.63
CA PRO A 24 1.70 -8.91 -2.79
C PRO A 24 2.19 -7.49 -3.05
N TYR A 25 3.27 -7.07 -2.39
CA TYR A 25 3.83 -5.73 -2.55
C TYR A 25 4.50 -5.55 -3.93
N GLU A 26 5.15 -6.59 -4.45
CA GLU A 26 5.69 -6.58 -5.81
C GLU A 26 4.58 -6.45 -6.86
N GLU A 27 3.47 -7.18 -6.68
CA GLU A 27 2.32 -7.10 -7.61
C GLU A 27 1.63 -5.74 -7.56
N MET A 28 1.47 -5.16 -6.36
CA MET A 28 1.01 -3.78 -6.20
C MET A 28 1.95 -2.80 -6.88
N ALA A 29 3.27 -2.97 -6.71
CA ALA A 29 4.27 -2.12 -7.32
C ALA A 29 4.16 -2.15 -8.85
N ARG A 30 4.07 -3.35 -9.45
CA ARG A 30 3.87 -3.52 -10.90
C ARG A 30 2.61 -2.83 -11.41
N THR A 31 1.50 -2.97 -10.68
CA THR A 31 0.22 -2.35 -11.05
C THR A 31 0.30 -0.82 -11.02
N LEU A 32 1.06 -0.27 -10.08
CA LEU A 32 1.23 1.16 -9.86
C LEU A 32 2.39 1.79 -10.63
N GLY A 33 3.19 0.98 -11.33
CA GLY A 33 4.42 1.43 -11.99
C GLY A 33 5.51 1.88 -11.01
N LEU A 34 5.51 1.33 -9.80
CA LEU A 34 6.49 1.56 -8.75
C LEU A 34 7.40 0.34 -8.57
N THR A 35 8.45 0.50 -7.78
CA THR A 35 9.25 -0.61 -7.24
C THR A 35 8.68 -1.12 -5.92
N GLU A 36 8.98 -2.37 -5.58
CA GLU A 36 8.57 -2.97 -4.30
C GLU A 36 9.10 -2.15 -3.11
N GLU A 37 10.33 -1.63 -3.19
CA GLU A 37 10.92 -0.79 -2.14
C GLU A 37 10.14 0.51 -1.95
N GLU A 38 9.72 1.18 -3.03
CA GLU A 38 8.90 2.39 -2.93
C GLU A 38 7.53 2.11 -2.31
N VAL A 39 6.91 0.98 -2.65
CA VAL A 39 5.65 0.54 -2.05
C VAL A 39 5.81 0.37 -0.55
N ILE A 40 6.85 -0.36 -0.11
CA ILE A 40 7.11 -0.59 1.31
C ILE A 40 7.39 0.72 2.04
N GLN A 41 8.26 1.58 1.50
CA GLN A 41 8.58 2.88 2.09
C GLN A 41 7.34 3.76 2.26
N ARG A 42 6.48 3.83 1.23
CA ARG A 42 5.24 4.60 1.28
C ARG A 42 4.28 4.02 2.31
N LEU A 43 4.06 2.70 2.32
CA LEU A 43 3.20 2.04 3.32
C LEU A 43 3.70 2.27 4.75
N SER A 44 5.01 2.16 4.99
CA SER A 44 5.60 2.48 6.30
C SER A 44 5.35 3.93 6.70
N ALA A 45 5.58 4.89 5.81
CA ALA A 45 5.30 6.30 6.08
C ALA A 45 3.81 6.57 6.38
N LEU A 46 2.90 5.90 5.65
CA LEU A 46 1.45 6.00 5.88
C LEU A 46 1.03 5.38 7.22
N GLN A 47 1.70 4.31 7.65
CA GLN A 47 1.48 3.69 8.95
C GLN A 47 1.99 4.57 10.10
N GLU A 48 3.18 5.16 9.96
CA GLU A 48 3.73 6.11 10.94
C GLU A 48 2.85 7.35 11.12
N GLN A 49 2.21 7.80 10.03
CA GLN A 49 1.26 8.92 10.07
C GLN A 49 -0.16 8.51 10.51
N GLN A 50 -0.37 7.25 10.93
CA GLN A 50 -1.67 6.72 11.34
C GLN A 50 -2.76 6.85 10.26
N VAL A 51 -2.38 6.96 8.99
CA VAL A 51 -3.31 6.98 7.84
C VAL A 51 -3.81 5.57 7.55
N LEU A 52 -2.94 4.57 7.73
CA LEU A 52 -3.31 3.16 7.64
C LEU A 52 -3.91 2.68 8.97
N SER A 53 -5.24 2.51 8.98
CA SER A 53 -5.93 1.74 10.02
C SER A 53 -5.48 0.29 9.97
N ARG A 54 -5.22 -0.31 11.14
CA ARG A 54 -4.75 -1.71 11.25
C ARG A 54 -5.71 -2.66 10.50
N VAL A 55 -5.17 -3.44 9.56
CA VAL A 55 -5.92 -4.50 8.89
C VAL A 55 -6.12 -5.64 9.89
N GLY A 56 -7.37 -5.92 10.22
CA GLY A 56 -7.80 -7.04 11.02
C GLY A 56 -9.23 -7.42 10.62
N PRO A 57 -9.63 -8.68 10.75
CA PRO A 57 -11.01 -9.07 10.49
C PRO A 57 -11.93 -8.27 11.43
N VAL A 58 -13.00 -7.70 10.86
CA VAL A 58 -14.19 -7.26 11.59
C VAL A 58 -15.25 -8.35 11.54
#